data_AF-A0A8S3C0L3-F1
#
_entry.id   AF-A0A8S3C0L3-F1
#
_cell.length_a   1.000
_cell.length_b   1.000
_cell.length_c   1.000
_cell.angle_alpha   90.00
_cell.angle_beta   90.00
_cell.angle_gamma   90.00
#
_symmetry.space_group_name_H-M   'P 1'
#
loop_
_entity.id
_entity.type
_entity.pdbx_description
1 polymer ?
#
loop_
_entity_poly.entity_id
_entity_poly.type
_entity_poly.pdbx_seq_one_letter_code
_entity_poly.pdbx_strand_id
1 'polypeptide(L)' 'TEKIGIYGSGTKNRYCTIIANEHSRVKLPELVDDPVSSYINANYISGWPNESRA' A
#
# COMPACT_ATOMS: atom_id res chain seq x y z
N THR A 1 -2.07 9.81 -11.95
CA THR A 1 -1.67 8.84 -10.92
C THR A 1 -1.46 9.61 -9.64
N GLU A 2 -2.36 9.48 -8.67
CA GLU A 2 -2.16 10.12 -7.37
C GLU A 2 -0.83 9.64 -6.79
N LYS A 3 0.02 10.59 -6.39
CA LYS A 3 1.31 10.28 -5.79
C LYS A 3 1.07 9.97 -4.33
N ILE A 4 1.45 8.77 -3.91
CA ILE A 4 1.51 8.41 -2.50
C ILE A 4 2.47 9.39 -1.79
N GLY A 5 1.94 10.26 -0.93
CA GLY A 5 2.70 11.25 -0.18
C GLY A 5 3.59 10.68 0.94
N ILE A 6 3.94 9.39 0.88
CA ILE A 6 4.78 8.74 1.89
C ILE A 6 6.23 8.82 1.43
N TYR A 7 6.94 9.80 1.97
CA TYR A 7 8.38 9.96 1.75
C TYR A 7 9.13 8.69 2.17
N GLY A 8 10.15 8.29 1.40
CA GLY A 8 10.93 7.08 1.68
C GLY A 8 10.28 5.76 1.21
N SER A 9 9.00 5.75 0.83
CA SER A 9 8.32 4.54 0.31
C SER A 9 8.97 3.93 -0.94
N GLY A 10 9.70 4.74 -1.72
CA GLY A 10 10.39 4.30 -2.93
C GLY A 10 11.35 3.13 -2.73
N THR A 11 12.00 3.01 -1.57
CA THR A 11 12.91 1.90 -1.25
C THR A 11 12.19 0.59 -0.93
N LYS A 12 10.89 0.66 -0.59
CA LYS A 12 10.03 -0.50 -0.30
C LYS A 12 9.29 -0.99 -1.56
N ASN A 13 9.63 -0.47 -2.73
CA ASN A 13 9.10 -0.89 -4.03
C ASN A 13 10.14 -1.66 -4.84
N ARG A 14 9.74 -2.81 -5.40
CA ARG A 14 10.60 -3.57 -6.32
C ARG A 14 10.82 -2.83 -7.65
N TYR A 15 9.81 -2.08 -8.11
CA TYR A 15 9.85 -1.31 -9.35
C TYR A 15 9.34 0.11 -9.10
N CYS A 16 10.01 1.12 -9.63
CA CYS A 16 9.64 2.54 -9.41
C CYS A 16 8.33 2.95 -10.10
N THR A 17 7.88 2.20 -11.11
CA THR A 17 6.67 2.48 -11.90
C THR A 17 5.45 1.70 -11.42
N ILE A 18 5.64 0.65 -10.61
CA ILE A 18 4.56 -0.17 -10.05
C ILE A 18 4.39 0.23 -8.59
N ILE A 19 3.48 1.17 -8.35
CA ILE A 19 3.22 1.75 -7.02
C ILE A 19 1.79 1.45 -6.59
N ALA A 20 1.57 1.32 -5.27
CA ALA A 20 0.24 1.08 -4.72
C ALA A 20 -0.72 2.26 -5.00
N ASN A 21 -1.98 1.97 -5.31
CA ASN A 21 -3.01 3.01 -5.47
C ASN A 21 -3.36 3.62 -4.10
N GLU A 22 -3.46 4.95 -4.01
CA GLU A 22 -3.73 5.65 -2.75
C GLU A 22 -5.06 5.23 -2.10
N HIS A 23 -6.13 5.13 -2.88
CA HIS A 23 -7.48 4.88 -2.38
C HIS A 23 -7.67 3.47 -1.80
N SER A 24 -6.97 2.47 -2.36
CA SER A 24 -7.14 1.07 -1.96
C SER A 24 -5.91 0.45 -1.32
N ARG A 25 -4.87 1.23 -0.99
CA ARG A 25 -3.65 0.66 -0.40
C ARG A 25 -3.92 0.00 0.93
N VAL A 26 -3.18 -1.07 1.20
CA VAL A 26 -3.08 -1.64 2.55
C VAL A 26 -2.26 -0.67 3.42
N LYS A 27 -2.76 -0.38 4.63
CA LYS A 27 -2.07 0.45 5.63
C LYS A 27 -1.65 -0.45 6.79
N LEU A 28 -0.35 -0.58 7.02
CA LEU A 28 0.17 -1.31 8.19
C LEU A 28 0.11 -0.41 9.43
N PRO A 29 0.14 -0.99 10.65
CA PRO A 29 0.31 -0.21 11.86
C PRO A 29 1.57 0.67 11.82
N GLU A 30 1.45 1.87 12.36
CA GLU A 30 2.58 2.78 12.52
C GLU A 30 3.48 2.30 13.66
N LEU A 31 4.80 2.34 13.44
CA LEU A 31 5.83 2.06 14.42
C LEU A 31 6.49 3.39 14.78
N VAL A 32 6.69 3.64 16.08
CA VAL A 32 7.16 4.93 16.61
C VAL A 32 8.46 5.41 15.95
N ASP A 33 9.35 4.47 15.58
CA ASP A 33 10.69 4.78 15.06
C ASP A 33 10.85 4.55 13.53
N ASP A 34 9.78 4.20 12.80
CA ASP A 34 9.83 4.06 11.34
C ASP A 34 8.69 4.88 10.68
N PRO A 35 8.97 6.08 10.13
CA PRO A 35 7.96 6.93 9.50
C PRO A 35 7.37 6.33 8.21
N VAL A 36 7.96 5.25 7.70
CA VAL A 36 7.53 4.53 6.48
C VAL A 36 6.92 3.17 6.86
N SER A 37 6.73 2.86 8.14
CA SER A 37 6.29 1.53 8.58
C SER A 37 4.88 1.19 8.11
N SER A 38 4.03 2.20 7.95
CA SER A 38 2.65 2.05 7.50
C SER A 38 2.54 1.75 6.00
N TYR A 39 3.65 1.80 5.27
CA TYR A 39 3.70 1.56 3.84
C TYR A 39 4.07 0.11 3.49
N ILE A 40 3.23 -0.48 2.66
CA ILE A 40 3.52 -1.69 1.89
C ILE A 40 2.98 -1.48 0.48
N ASN A 41 3.67 -1.99 -0.54
CA ASN A 41 3.17 -1.98 -1.91
C ASN A 41 2.13 -3.10 -2.09
N ALA A 42 0.92 -2.83 -1.63
CA ALA A 42 -0.23 -3.74 -1.75
C ALA A 42 -1.54 -2.95 -1.81
N ASN A 43 -2.54 -3.50 -2.49
CA ASN A 43 -3.87 -2.93 -2.63
C ASN A 43 -4.95 -3.97 -2.33
N TYR A 44 -6.06 -3.50 -1.76
CA TYR A 44 -7.29 -4.29 -1.69
C TYR A 44 -7.91 -4.37 -3.08
N ILE A 45 -8.31 -5.58 -3.46
CA ILE A 45 -9.07 -5.87 -4.68
C ILE A 45 -10.38 -6.53 -4.26
N SER A 46 -11.49 -6.05 -4.79
CA SER A 46 -12.79 -6.68 -4.57
C SER A 46 -12.88 -7.98 -5.35
N GLY A 47 -13.26 -9.06 -4.66
CA GLY A 47 -13.59 -10.34 -5.28
C GLY A 47 -15.01 -10.36 -5.86
N TRP A 48 -15.50 -11.54 -6.19
CA TRP A 48 -16.89 -11.71 -6.63
C TRP A 48 -17.88 -11.40 -5.48
N PRO A 49 -19.04 -10.75 -5.75
CA PRO A 49 -19.91 -10.20 -4.70
C PRO A 49 -20.49 -11.19 -3.68
N ASN A 50 -20.40 -12.51 -3.93
CA ASN A 50 -20.93 -13.56 -3.06
C ASN A 50 -19.89 -14.61 -2.67
N GLU A 51 -18.61 -14.33 -2.88
CA GLU A 51 -17.54 -15.23 -2.47
C GLU A 51 -17.11 -14.88 -1.04
N SER A 52 -17.15 -15.86 -0.14
CA SER A 52 -16.57 -15.71 1.19
C SER A 52 -15.10 -15.34 1.05
N ARG A 53 -14.66 -14.32 1.79
CA ARG A 53 -13.24 -13.97 1.86
C ARG A 53 -12.47 -15.23 2.27
N ALA A 54 -11.48 -15.61 1.46
CA ALA A 54 -10.59 -16.74 1.73
C ALA A 54 -9.80 -16.52 3.03
#